data_AF-T1ID09-F1
#
_entry.id   AF-T1ID09-F1
#
_cell.length_a   1.000
_cell.length_b   1.000
_cell.length_c   1.000
_cell.angle_alpha   90.00
_cell.angle_beta   90.00
_cell.angle_gamma   90.00
#
_symmetry.space_group_name_H-M   'P 1'
#
loop_
_entity.id
_entity.type
_entity.pdbx_description
1 polymer ?
#
loop_
_entity_poly.entity_id
_entity_poly.type
_entity_poly.pdbx_seq_one_letter_code
_entity_poly.pdbx_strand_id
1 'polypeptide(L)'
;LEEDPFNPDYVEVDRVLDVAEHTEPNTGQTIKHYLVKWRSLQYEDSTWELQDDVDPAKIKQFEIFSKLPPKEQWKPKKKPIAKEWEKLEESPVYKNENRLRAYQLEGLNWLLFSWYNG
;
A
#
# COMPACT_ATOMS: atom_id res chain seq x y z
N LEU A 1 -18.53 17.85 31.34
CA LEU A 1 -17.62 17.04 30.50
C LEU A 1 -18.03 17.36 29.08
N GLU A 2 -17.26 18.20 28.39
CA GLU A 2 -17.44 18.38 26.95
C GLU A 2 -17.03 17.05 26.32
N GLU A 3 -17.97 16.34 25.70
CA GLU A 3 -17.66 15.10 24.98
C GLU A 3 -16.74 15.45 23.82
N ASP A 4 -15.50 14.95 23.86
CA ASP A 4 -14.59 15.06 22.73
C ASP A 4 -15.27 14.46 21.48
N PRO A 5 -15.24 15.15 20.33
CA PRO A 5 -15.86 14.64 19.11
C PRO A 5 -15.28 13.27 18.73
N PHE A 6 -16.15 12.30 18.44
CA PHE A 6 -15.72 11.01 17.94
C PHE A 6 -14.94 11.17 16.63
N ASN A 7 -13.73 10.60 16.59
CA ASN A 7 -12.91 10.63 15.37
C ASN A 7 -13.40 9.53 14.40
N PRO A 8 -13.95 9.90 13.22
CA PRO A 8 -14.45 8.92 12.25
C PRO A 8 -13.34 8.01 11.68
N ASP A 9 -12.07 8.38 11.81
CA ASP A 9 -10.95 7.52 11.38
C ASP A 9 -10.98 6.15 12.08
N TYR A 10 -11.45 6.06 13.32
CA TYR A 10 -11.39 4.81 14.09
C TYR A 10 -12.30 3.70 13.55
N VAL A 11 -13.18 4.00 12.60
CA VAL A 11 -14.02 3.03 11.87
C VAL A 11 -13.66 2.94 10.38
N GLU A 12 -12.66 3.69 9.92
CA GLU A 12 -12.19 3.64 8.54
C GLU A 12 -11.12 2.56 8.40
N VAL A 13 -11.30 1.65 7.44
CA VAL A 13 -10.30 0.64 7.09
C VAL A 13 -9.07 1.31 6.49
N ASP A 14 -7.93 1.28 7.16
CA ASP A 14 -6.66 1.74 6.58
C ASP A 14 -6.06 0.64 5.69
N ARG A 15 -5.92 -0.58 6.23
CA ARG A 15 -5.30 -1.71 5.54
C ARG A 15 -5.86 -3.05 6.00
N VAL A 16 -5.99 -4.00 5.06
CA VAL A 16 -6.20 -5.42 5.36
C VAL A 16 -4.85 -6.11 5.49
N LEU A 17 -4.63 -6.81 6.60
CA LEU A 17 -3.36 -7.43 6.97
C LEU A 17 -3.31 -8.92 6.62
N ASP A 18 -4.42 -9.63 6.81
CA ASP A 18 -4.50 -11.08 6.61
C ASP A 18 -5.93 -11.54 6.31
N VAL A 19 -6.08 -12.79 5.87
CA VAL A 19 -7.36 -13.45 5.60
C VAL A 19 -7.41 -14.84 6.23
N ALA A 20 -8.52 -15.14 6.90
CA ALA A 20 -8.83 -16.45 7.43
C ALA A 20 -10.11 -16.99 6.78
N GLU A 21 -10.06 -18.22 6.29
CA GLU A 21 -11.21 -18.89 5.67
C GLU A 21 -11.67 -20.05 6.56
N HIS A 22 -12.96 -20.10 6.88
CA HIS A 22 -13.58 -21.19 7.61
C HIS A 22 -14.73 -21.77 6.79
N THR A 23 -14.69 -23.08 6.52
CA THR A 23 -15.78 -23.78 5.83
C THR A 23 -16.58 -24.56 6.84
N GLU A 24 -17.87 -24.22 6.97
CA GLU A 24 -18.78 -24.91 7.86
C GLU A 24 -19.07 -26.33 7.36
N PRO A 25 -18.89 -27.38 8.20
CA PRO A 25 -19.07 -28.77 7.78
C PRO A 25 -20.50 -29.12 7.36
N ASN A 26 -21.50 -28.44 7.92
CA ASN A 26 -22.91 -28.79 7.75
C ASN A 26 -23.55 -28.13 6.52
N THR A 27 -23.12 -26.91 6.19
CA THR A 27 -23.68 -26.11 5.09
C THR A 27 -22.77 -26.11 3.86
N GLY A 28 -21.48 -26.42 4.04
CA GLY A 28 -20.45 -26.26 3.01
C GLY A 28 -20.14 -24.80 2.71
N GLN A 29 -20.66 -23.85 3.48
CA GLN A 29 -20.45 -22.43 3.27
C GLN A 29 -19.06 -22.03 3.77
N THR A 30 -18.28 -21.37 2.90
CA THR A 30 -16.99 -20.78 3.26
C THR A 30 -17.21 -19.32 3.69
N ILE A 31 -16.88 -19.03 4.94
CA ILE A 31 -16.91 -17.70 5.54
C ILE A 31 -15.47 -17.17 5.58
N LYS A 32 -15.28 -15.95 5.08
CA LYS A 32 -13.98 -15.26 5.12
C LYS A 32 -14.00 -14.15 6.14
N HIS A 33 -12.97 -14.09 6.96
CA HIS A 33 -12.66 -12.97 7.83
C HIS A 33 -11.36 -12.31 7.40
N TYR A 34 -11.29 -11.00 7.54
CA TYR A 34 -10.11 -10.22 7.23
C TYR A 34 -9.61 -9.52 8.49
N LEU A 35 -8.30 -9.56 8.73
CA LEU A 35 -7.69 -8.82 9.82
C LEU A 35 -7.50 -7.36 9.38
N VAL A 36 -8.28 -6.47 9.97
CA VAL A 36 -8.36 -5.05 9.60
C VAL A 36 -7.50 -4.20 10.54
N LYS A 37 -6.59 -3.44 9.95
CA LYS A 37 -5.96 -2.29 10.61
C LYS A 37 -6.84 -1.06 10.39
N TRP A 38 -7.30 -0.47 11.48
CA TRP A 38 -8.11 0.75 11.50
C TRP A 38 -7.26 2.02 11.42
N ARG A 39 -7.79 3.05 10.74
CA ARG A 39 -7.09 4.33 10.60
C ARG A 39 -6.92 5.01 11.95
N SER A 40 -5.76 5.60 12.15
CA SER A 40 -5.40 6.32 13.40
C SER A 40 -5.38 5.46 14.67
N LEU A 41 -5.56 4.14 14.58
CA LEU A 41 -5.36 3.17 15.67
C LEU A 41 -4.06 2.37 15.48
N GLN A 42 -3.59 1.78 16.57
CA GLN A 42 -2.35 0.99 16.56
C GLN A 42 -2.61 -0.41 15.99
N TYR A 43 -1.53 -1.11 15.63
CA TYR A 43 -1.67 -2.46 15.07
C TYR A 43 -2.27 -3.46 16.07
N GLU A 44 -2.08 -3.26 17.37
CA GLU A 44 -2.66 -4.09 18.43
C GLU A 44 -4.18 -4.04 18.49
N ASP A 45 -4.78 -2.94 18.02
CA ASP A 45 -6.23 -2.74 17.96
C ASP A 45 -6.86 -3.33 16.67
N SER A 46 -6.10 -4.09 15.89
CA SER A 46 -6.62 -4.72 14.66
C SER A 46 -7.59 -5.85 15.00
N THR A 47 -8.73 -5.90 14.31
CA THR A 47 -9.80 -6.88 14.57
C THR A 47 -10.09 -7.73 13.33
N TRP A 48 -10.63 -8.93 13.55
CA TRP A 48 -11.09 -9.80 12.48
C TRP A 48 -12.53 -9.45 12.12
N GLU A 49 -12.74 -8.93 10.93
CA GLU A 49 -14.05 -8.52 10.43
C GLU A 49 -14.54 -9.46 9.33
N LEU A 50 -15.86 -9.60 9.18
CA LEU A 50 -16.45 -10.37 8.09
C LEU A 50 -16.17 -9.71 6.75
N GLN A 51 -16.06 -10.51 5.69
CA GLN A 51 -15.88 -9.98 4.33
C GLN A 51 -16.90 -8.89 3.96
N ASP A 52 -18.16 -9.04 4.39
CA ASP A 52 -19.24 -8.11 4.04
C ASP A 52 -19.13 -6.76 4.78
N ASP A 53 -18.37 -6.70 5.87
CA ASP A 53 -18.17 -5.51 6.70
C ASP A 53 -16.91 -4.71 6.32
N VAL A 54 -16.09 -5.22 5.38
CA VAL A 54 -14.83 -4.59 4.96
C VAL A 54 -14.96 -3.99 3.57
N ASP A 55 -14.42 -2.78 3.38
CA ASP A 55 -14.39 -2.12 2.07
C ASP A 55 -13.79 -3.03 0.97
N PRO A 56 -14.58 -3.40 -0.06
CA PRO A 56 -14.11 -4.26 -1.15
C PRO A 56 -12.87 -3.73 -1.89
N ALA A 57 -12.67 -2.41 -1.93
CA ALA A 57 -11.49 -1.82 -2.55
C ALA A 57 -10.21 -2.14 -1.76
N LYS A 58 -10.30 -2.19 -0.43
CA LYS A 58 -9.18 -2.53 0.46
C LYS A 58 -8.87 -4.02 0.41
N ILE A 59 -9.90 -4.87 0.35
CA ILE A 59 -9.74 -6.31 0.11
C ILE A 59 -9.01 -6.54 -1.22
N LYS A 60 -9.47 -5.92 -2.30
CA LYS A 60 -8.85 -6.05 -3.63
C LYS A 60 -7.39 -5.60 -3.62
N GLN A 61 -7.06 -4.50 -2.93
CA GLN A 61 -5.67 -4.07 -2.76
C GLN A 61 -4.84 -5.14 -2.05
N PHE A 62 -5.35 -5.68 -0.95
CA PHE A 62 -4.68 -6.77 -0.24
C PHE A 62 -4.46 -7.99 -1.14
N GLU A 63 -5.45 -8.45 -1.89
CA GLU A 63 -5.31 -9.61 -2.79
C GLU A 63 -4.27 -9.40 -3.90
N ILE A 64 -4.11 -8.16 -4.36
CA ILE A 64 -3.07 -7.81 -5.34
C ILE A 64 -1.69 -7.86 -4.70
N PHE A 65 -1.54 -7.31 -3.49
CA PHE A 65 -0.23 -7.19 -2.83
C PHE A 65 0.20 -8.46 -2.06
N SER A 66 -0.73 -9.30 -1.63
CA SER A 66 -0.45 -10.56 -0.92
C SER A 66 0.10 -11.64 -1.85
N LYS A 67 -0.15 -11.51 -3.16
CA LYS A 67 0.39 -12.41 -4.18
C LYS A 67 1.72 -11.88 -4.66
N LEU A 68 2.76 -12.71 -4.53
CA LEU A 68 4.02 -12.45 -5.21
C LEU A 68 3.75 -12.40 -6.73
N PRO A 69 4.22 -11.37 -7.44
CA PRO A 69 4.14 -11.37 -8.89
C PRO A 69 4.85 -12.61 -9.44
N PRO A 70 4.37 -13.22 -10.53
CA PRO A 70 5.05 -14.32 -11.20
C PRO A 70 6.53 -14.00 -11.44
N LYS A 71 7.41 -15.01 -11.38
CA LYS A 71 8.86 -14.81 -11.54
C LYS A 71 9.21 -14.14 -12.87
N GLU A 72 8.42 -14.36 -13.90
CA GLU A 72 8.56 -13.77 -15.23
C GLU A 72 8.32 -12.25 -15.23
N GLN A 73 7.57 -11.74 -14.24
CA GLN A 73 7.32 -10.31 -14.04
C GLN A 73 8.37 -9.67 -13.13
N TRP A 74 9.26 -10.46 -12.51
CA TRP A 74 10.33 -9.90 -11.70
C TRP A 74 11.26 -9.14 -12.63
N LYS A 75 11.40 -7.83 -12.39
CA LYS A 75 12.34 -6.97 -13.11
C LYS A 75 13.53 -6.71 -12.18
N PRO A 76 14.50 -7.63 -12.08
CA PRO A 76 15.71 -7.37 -11.31
C PRO A 76 16.40 -6.15 -11.95
N LYS A 77 16.34 -5.02 -11.25
CA LYS A 77 17.04 -3.81 -11.70
C LYS A 77 18.51 -4.00 -11.35
N LYS A 78 19.34 -4.21 -12.36
CA LYS A 78 20.79 -4.10 -12.19
C LYS A 78 21.11 -2.67 -11.78
N LYS A 79 22.09 -2.50 -10.90
CA LYS A 79 22.61 -1.16 -10.59
C LYS A 79 23.07 -0.52 -11.91
N PRO A 80 22.61 0.68 -12.24
CA PRO A 80 22.97 1.33 -13.49
C PRO A 80 24.43 1.77 -13.46
N ILE A 81 25.00 2.01 -14.63
CA ILE A 81 26.38 2.48 -14.75
C ILE A 81 26.37 4.00 -14.61
N ALA A 82 27.34 4.59 -13.89
CA ALA A 82 27.43 6.03 -13.66
C ALA A 82 27.28 6.89 -14.95
N LYS A 83 27.78 6.40 -16.08
CA LYS A 83 27.71 7.07 -17.39
C LYS A 83 26.28 7.17 -17.97
N GLU A 84 25.36 6.32 -17.52
CA GLU A 84 23.96 6.32 -17.96
C GLU A 84 23.10 7.33 -17.19
N TRP A 85 23.68 8.05 -16.24
CA TRP A 85 22.95 9.08 -15.49
C TRP A 85 22.67 10.29 -16.38
N GLU A 86 21.40 10.70 -16.43
CA GLU A 86 20.94 11.90 -17.09
C GLU A 86 20.06 12.69 -16.13
N LYS A 87 20.20 14.02 -16.16
CA LYS A 87 19.39 14.93 -15.36
C LYS A 87 17.98 15.00 -15.94
N LEU A 88 16.97 14.86 -15.08
CA LEU A 88 15.59 15.10 -15.45
C LEU A 88 15.33 16.61 -15.49
N GLU A 89 15.04 17.15 -16.67
CA GLU A 89 14.69 18.56 -16.86
C GLU A 89 13.24 18.87 -16.44
N GLU A 90 12.34 17.89 -16.57
CA GLU A 90 10.95 18.01 -16.14
C GLU A 90 10.58 16.91 -15.16
N SER A 91 9.63 17.21 -14.27
CA SER A 91 9.10 16.18 -13.38
C SER A 91 8.36 15.11 -14.20
N PRO A 92 8.68 13.83 -13.99
CA PRO A 92 7.82 12.76 -14.48
C PRO A 92 6.43 12.91 -13.82
N VAL A 93 5.39 12.54 -14.56
CA VAL A 93 4.04 12.42 -14.01
C VAL A 93 4.00 11.15 -13.18
N TYR A 94 3.67 11.28 -11.89
CA TYR A 94 3.55 10.14 -10.98
C TYR A 94 2.11 9.97 -10.49
N LYS A 95 1.91 9.06 -9.53
CA LYS A 95 0.61 8.68 -8.97
C LYS A 95 -0.31 9.90 -8.81
N ASN A 96 -1.53 9.77 -9.32
CA ASN A 96 -2.58 10.80 -9.33
C ASN A 96 -2.20 12.06 -10.13
N GLU A 97 -1.57 11.88 -11.30
CA GLU A 97 -1.20 12.96 -12.23
C GLU A 97 -0.30 14.05 -11.63
N ASN A 98 0.36 13.73 -10.53
CA ASN A 98 1.16 14.70 -9.80
C ASN A 98 2.48 14.99 -10.51
N ARG A 99 2.99 16.21 -10.27
CA ARG A 99 4.30 16.68 -10.71
C ARG A 99 5.05 17.37 -9.57
N LEU A 100 6.35 17.15 -9.50
CA LEU A 100 7.25 17.77 -8.55
C LEU A 100 7.45 19.26 -8.87
N ARG A 101 7.61 20.06 -7.82
CA ARG A 101 8.11 21.45 -7.92
C ARG A 101 9.60 21.42 -8.28
N ALA A 102 10.12 22.54 -8.81
CA ALA A 102 11.51 22.66 -9.25
C ALA A 102 12.53 22.21 -8.19
N TYR A 103 12.40 22.68 -6.95
CA TYR A 103 13.32 22.31 -5.87
C TYR A 103 13.21 20.83 -5.45
N GLN A 104 12.03 20.20 -5.59
CA GLN A 104 11.85 18.77 -5.33
C GLN A 104 12.49 17.92 -6.44
N LEU A 105 12.42 18.39 -7.68
CA LEU A 105 13.08 17.76 -8.83
C LEU A 105 14.61 17.83 -8.71
N GLU A 106 15.16 18.94 -8.21
CA GLU A 106 16.59 19.04 -7.90
C GLU A 106 17.02 18.01 -6.86
N GLY A 107 16.25 17.87 -5.77
CA GLY A 107 16.49 16.82 -4.76
C GLY A 107 16.42 15.41 -5.34
N LEU A 108 15.44 15.13 -6.21
CA LEU A 108 15.33 13.84 -6.91
C LEU A 108 16.54 13.59 -7.82
N ASN A 109 16.95 14.59 -8.60
CA ASN A 109 18.14 14.50 -9.47
C ASN A 109 19.40 14.23 -8.66
N TRP A 110 19.54 14.83 -7.48
CA TRP A 110 20.66 14.56 -6.57
C TRP A 110 20.66 13.11 -6.08
N LEU A 111 19.49 12.59 -5.64
CA LEU A 111 19.37 11.19 -5.22
C LEU A 111 19.68 10.21 -6.36
N LEU A 112 19.21 10.51 -7.58
CA LEU A 112 19.52 9.71 -8.76
C LEU A 112 21.03 9.75 -9.05
N PHE A 113 21.66 10.92 -9.03
CA PHE A 113 23.10 11.05 -9.24
C PHE A 113 23.88 10.20 -8.23
N SER A 114 23.55 10.31 -6.94
CA SER A 114 24.19 9.52 -5.88
C SER A 114 24.00 8.02 -6.07
N TRP A 115 22.81 7.57 -6.49
CA TRP A 115 22.54 6.15 -6.74
C TRP A 115 23.34 5.57 -7.93
N TYR A 116 23.58 6.39 -8.97
CA TYR A 116 24.39 5.99 -10.13
C TYR A 116 25.90 6.02 -9.85
N ASN A 117 26.37 6.86 -8.93
CA ASN A 117 27.80 7.10 -8.68
C ASN A 117 28.35 6.52 -7.37
N GLY A 118 27.51 6.04 -6.46
CA GLY A 118 27.93 5.32 -5.24
C GLY A 118 27.67 3.85 -5.38
#